data_AF-A0A8T4LZE6-F1
#
_entry.id   AF-A0A8T4LZE6-F1
#
_cell.length_a   1.000
_cell.length_b   1.000
_cell.length_c   1.000
_cell.angle_alpha   90.00
_cell.angle_beta   90.00
_cell.angle_gamma   90.00
#
_symmetry.space_group_name_H-M   'P 1'
#
loop_
_entity.id
_entity.type
_entity.pdbx_description
1 polymer ?
#
loop_
_entity_poly.entity_id
_entity_poly.type
_entity_poly.pdbx_seq_one_letter_code
_entity_poly.pdbx_strand_id
1 'polypeptide(L)'
;MAVKKELWLIFILIVIIAILVSAISFFNVNVEQADAKRFVQEDLKSKYPNAETEILSVTEKKDEKGQKYFEIKAKVTRFANSACPERSHTYYNYPKQNFVAPPDETITTNCSVCSDSSKQCVIAFPEEAVIASHTLKGTEDVDRFVNNKVSAVPIVRQTANWIIIWNSEISSFFYEVEISKNGTVVSIKKIDKDL
;
A
#
# COMPACT_ATOMS: atom_id res chain seq x y z
N MET A 1 -28.95 -27.77 58.96
CA MET A 1 -28.86 -26.30 58.73
C MET A 1 -27.79 -25.90 57.70
N ALA A 2 -26.89 -26.80 57.28
CA ALA A 2 -25.87 -26.55 56.26
C ALA A 2 -26.43 -26.45 54.82
N VAL A 3 -27.40 -27.30 54.46
CA VAL A 3 -27.99 -27.38 53.10
C VAL A 3 -28.62 -26.06 52.63
N LYS A 4 -29.21 -25.27 53.54
CA LYS A 4 -29.78 -23.95 53.21
C LYS A 4 -28.71 -22.90 52.87
N LYS A 5 -27.52 -22.98 53.49
CA LYS A 5 -26.41 -22.06 53.21
C LYS A 5 -25.75 -22.38 51.86
N GLU A 6 -25.63 -23.66 51.52
CA GLU A 6 -25.07 -24.10 50.24
C GLU A 6 -25.97 -23.73 49.05
N LEU A 7 -27.29 -23.93 49.16
CA LEU A 7 -28.25 -23.50 48.15
C LEU A 7 -28.24 -21.99 47.91
N TRP A 8 -28.05 -21.20 48.97
CA TRP A 8 -27.99 -19.73 48.88
C TRP A 8 -26.70 -19.26 48.20
N LEU A 9 -25.56 -19.90 48.48
CA LEU A 9 -24.29 -19.63 47.81
C LEU A 9 -24.35 -19.96 46.31
N ILE A 10 -24.94 -21.10 45.95
CA ILE A 10 -25.12 -21.50 44.55
C ILE A 10 -26.02 -20.50 43.81
N PHE A 11 -27.10 -20.05 44.45
CA PHE A 11 -27.99 -19.05 43.86
C PHE A 11 -27.28 -17.72 43.59
N ILE A 12 -26.49 -17.23 44.55
CA ILE A 12 -25.69 -16.01 44.37
C ILE A 12 -24.68 -16.17 43.24
N LEU A 13 -24.01 -17.33 43.16
CA LEU A 13 -23.05 -17.60 42.09
C LEU A 13 -23.73 -17.54 40.71
N ILE A 14 -24.92 -18.12 40.56
CA ILE A 14 -25.69 -18.07 39.31
C ILE A 14 -26.07 -16.63 38.95
N VAL A 15 -26.49 -15.82 39.94
CA VAL A 15 -26.82 -14.40 39.72
C VAL A 15 -25.58 -13.62 39.28
N ILE A 16 -24.42 -13.85 39.90
CA ILE A 16 -23.16 -13.20 39.50
C ILE A 16 -22.77 -13.59 38.08
N ILE A 17 -22.89 -14.87 37.70
CA ILE A 17 -22.61 -15.35 36.34
C ILE A 17 -23.57 -14.70 35.33
N ALA A 18 -24.87 -14.61 35.65
CA ALA A 18 -25.85 -13.98 34.77
C ALA A 18 -25.55 -12.49 34.55
N ILE A 19 -25.16 -11.76 35.61
CA ILE A 19 -24.74 -10.35 35.52
C ILE A 19 -23.48 -10.22 34.67
N LEU A 20 -22.48 -11.09 34.85
CA LEU A 20 -21.25 -11.09 34.05
C LEU A 20 -21.52 -11.35 32.57
N VAL A 21 -22.35 -12.34 32.24
CA VAL A 21 -22.73 -12.65 30.86
C VAL A 21 -23.49 -11.48 30.22
N SER A 22 -24.42 -10.87 30.96
CA SER A 22 -25.17 -9.70 30.47
C SER A 22 -24.24 -8.49 30.27
N ALA A 23 -23.27 -8.27 31.16
CA ALA A 23 -22.29 -7.19 31.01
C ALA A 23 -21.41 -7.39 29.77
N ILE A 24 -20.98 -8.63 29.48
CA ILE A 24 -20.19 -8.96 28.29
C ILE A 24 -20.97 -8.64 27.00
N SER A 25 -22.29 -8.91 26.98
CA SER A 25 -23.13 -8.58 25.81
C SER A 25 -23.34 -7.08 25.58
N PHE A 26 -23.14 -6.25 26.61
CA PHE A 26 -23.22 -4.79 26.50
C PHE A 26 -21.95 -4.18 25.89
N PHE A 27 -20.80 -4.84 26.05
CA PHE A 27 -19.54 -4.46 25.40
C PHE A 27 -19.47 -4.95 23.95
N ASN A 28 -20.51 -4.72 23.16
CA ASN A 28 -20.35 -4.72 21.71
C ASN A 28 -19.40 -3.57 21.38
N VAL A 29 -18.12 -3.90 21.17
CA VAL A 29 -17.11 -2.96 20.71
C VAL A 29 -17.58 -2.46 19.35
N ASN A 30 -18.17 -1.27 19.31
CA ASN A 30 -18.49 -0.60 18.07
C ASN A 30 -17.16 -0.32 17.37
N VAL A 31 -16.83 -1.14 16.39
CA VAL A 31 -15.63 -0.95 15.59
C VAL A 31 -15.88 0.24 14.68
N GLU A 32 -15.27 1.37 15.00
CA GLU A 32 -15.30 2.55 14.15
C GLU A 32 -14.28 2.44 13.03
N GLN A 33 -14.62 3.03 11.87
CA GLN A 33 -13.72 3.09 10.72
C GLN A 33 -12.44 3.87 11.05
N ALA A 34 -12.53 4.87 11.93
CA ALA A 34 -11.39 5.68 12.37
C ALA A 34 -10.35 4.84 13.13
N ASP A 35 -10.80 3.96 14.02
CA ASP A 35 -9.93 3.05 14.76
C ASP A 35 -9.25 2.04 13.83
N ALA A 36 -10.00 1.52 12.85
CA ALA A 36 -9.46 0.61 11.86
C ALA A 36 -8.32 1.26 11.04
N LYS A 37 -8.53 2.50 10.58
CA LYS A 37 -7.50 3.27 9.86
C LYS A 37 -6.27 3.54 10.74
N ARG A 38 -6.47 3.97 11.98
CA ARG A 38 -5.39 4.26 12.92
C ARG A 38 -4.54 3.01 13.19
N PHE A 39 -5.18 1.88 13.48
CA PHE A 39 -4.51 0.61 13.71
C PHE A 39 -3.63 0.21 12.51
N VAL A 40 -4.20 0.26 11.30
CA VAL A 40 -3.45 -0.09 10.08
C VAL A 40 -2.30 0.88 9.83
N GLN A 41 -2.49 2.18 10.06
CA GLN A 41 -1.42 3.17 9.91
C GLN A 41 -0.27 2.94 10.91
N GLU A 42 -0.57 2.59 12.16
CA GLU A 42 0.45 2.30 13.17
C GLU A 42 1.21 1.01 12.85
N ASP A 43 0.52 -0.05 12.43
CA ASP A 43 1.16 -1.31 12.02
C ASP A 43 2.03 -1.11 10.77
N LEU A 44 1.56 -0.36 9.77
CA LEU A 44 2.33 -0.04 8.56
C LEU A 44 3.59 0.77 8.88
N LYS A 45 3.48 1.79 9.73
CA LYS A 45 4.65 2.59 10.17
C LYS A 45 5.66 1.74 10.95
N SER A 46 5.18 0.80 11.77
CA SER A 46 6.04 -0.12 12.51
C SER A 46 6.78 -1.11 11.59
N LYS A 47 6.08 -1.68 10.60
CA LYS A 47 6.65 -2.65 9.66
C LYS A 47 7.54 -2.01 8.59
N TYR A 48 7.22 -0.79 8.17
CA TYR A 48 7.88 -0.10 7.07
C TYR A 48 8.27 1.34 7.46
N PRO A 49 9.22 1.53 8.39
CA PRO A 49 9.56 2.85 8.94
C PRO A 49 10.09 3.85 7.90
N ASN A 50 10.66 3.36 6.80
CA ASN A 50 11.25 4.17 5.74
C ASN A 50 10.44 4.16 4.43
N ALA A 51 9.21 3.62 4.44
CA ALA A 51 8.36 3.58 3.27
C ALA A 51 7.29 4.68 3.33
N GLU A 52 6.91 5.19 2.17
CA GLU A 52 5.71 5.98 2.04
C GLU A 52 4.50 5.03 2.12
N THR A 53 3.58 5.32 3.03
CA THR A 53 2.40 4.48 3.27
C THR A 53 1.13 5.30 3.11
N GLU A 54 0.14 4.75 2.42
CA GLU A 54 -1.12 5.43 2.14
C GLU A 54 -2.27 4.43 2.18
N ILE A 55 -3.37 4.79 2.83
CA ILE A 55 -4.60 3.99 2.78
C ILE A 55 -5.35 4.33 1.49
N LEU A 56 -5.45 3.36 0.59
CA LEU A 56 -6.13 3.52 -0.70
C LEU A 56 -7.65 3.39 -0.57
N SER A 57 -8.11 2.41 0.21
CA SER A 57 -9.54 2.19 0.40
C SER A 57 -9.85 1.50 1.72
N VAL A 58 -11.06 1.74 2.21
CA VAL A 58 -11.63 1.09 3.39
C VAL A 58 -13.05 0.68 3.04
N THR A 59 -13.29 -0.62 3.02
CA THR A 59 -14.59 -1.20 2.67
C THR A 59 -15.17 -1.93 3.86
N GLU A 60 -16.39 -1.56 4.26
CA GLU A 60 -17.12 -2.28 5.28
C GLU A 60 -17.71 -3.58 4.71
N LYS A 61 -17.51 -4.69 5.41
CA LYS A 61 -17.99 -6.02 5.06
C LYS A 61 -18.60 -6.70 6.30
N LYS A 62 -19.32 -7.80 6.07
CA LYS A 62 -19.87 -8.65 7.13
C LYS A 62 -19.36 -10.08 6.94
N ASP A 63 -19.02 -10.73 8.03
CA ASP A 63 -18.62 -12.14 8.01
C ASP A 63 -19.83 -13.08 7.88
N GLU A 64 -19.58 -14.38 7.80
CA GLU A 64 -20.64 -15.41 7.73
C GLU A 64 -21.56 -15.41 8.96
N LYS A 65 -21.12 -14.82 10.08
CA LYS A 65 -21.86 -14.68 11.34
C LYS A 65 -22.56 -13.32 11.44
N GLY A 66 -22.50 -12.48 10.41
CA GLY A 66 -23.08 -11.14 10.38
C GLY A 66 -22.29 -10.07 11.14
N GLN A 67 -21.09 -10.38 11.65
CA GLN A 67 -20.23 -9.42 12.34
C GLN A 67 -19.57 -8.48 11.34
N LYS A 68 -19.54 -7.20 11.69
CA LYS A 68 -18.95 -6.13 10.89
C LYS A 68 -17.42 -6.19 10.94
N TYR A 69 -16.79 -6.07 9.78
CA TYR A 69 -15.35 -5.85 9.64
C TYR A 69 -15.05 -4.87 8.51
N PHE A 70 -13.82 -4.36 8.49
CA PHE A 70 -13.30 -3.47 7.48
C PHE A 70 -12.17 -4.17 6.74
N GLU A 71 -12.29 -4.23 5.42
CA GLU A 71 -11.18 -4.55 4.52
C GLU A 71 -10.47 -3.24 4.17
N ILE A 72 -9.19 -3.15 4.48
CA ILE A 72 -8.37 -1.96 4.26
C ILE A 72 -7.28 -2.33 3.27
N LYS A 73 -7.27 -1.63 2.13
CA LYS A 73 -6.18 -1.73 1.15
C LYS A 73 -5.23 -0.58 1.37
N ALA A 74 -3.96 -0.89 1.63
CA ALA A 74 -2.90 0.08 1.80
C ALA A 74 -1.83 -0.08 0.72
N LYS A 75 -1.25 1.04 0.32
CA LYS A 75 -0.10 1.17 -0.56
C LYS A 75 1.14 1.32 0.31
N VAL A 76 2.18 0.56 0.00
CA VAL A 76 3.52 0.71 0.58
C VAL A 76 4.49 0.95 -0.57
N THR A 77 5.11 2.12 -0.58
CA THR A 77 6.12 2.49 -1.58
C THR A 77 7.48 2.67 -0.91
N ARG A 78 8.47 1.87 -1.30
CA ARG A 78 9.87 2.02 -0.88
C ARG A 78 10.64 2.73 -1.98
N PHE A 79 11.60 3.55 -1.56
CA PHE A 79 12.49 4.27 -2.48
C PHE A 79 11.74 5.12 -3.52
N ALA A 80 10.66 5.82 -3.12
CA ALA A 80 9.77 6.56 -4.03
C ALA A 80 10.49 7.54 -4.98
N ASN A 81 11.60 8.13 -4.53
CA ASN A 81 12.40 9.09 -5.29
C ASN A 81 13.61 8.46 -6.01
N SER A 82 13.67 7.14 -6.10
CA SER A 82 14.76 6.39 -6.74
C SER A 82 14.44 6.04 -8.20
N ALA A 83 15.47 5.60 -8.94
CA ALA A 83 15.34 4.87 -10.20
C ALA A 83 14.36 3.69 -10.09
N CYS A 84 14.45 2.96 -8.98
CA CYS A 84 13.78 1.67 -8.82
C CYS A 84 12.82 1.70 -7.61
N PRO A 85 11.71 2.45 -7.66
CA PRO A 85 10.72 2.44 -6.60
C PRO A 85 10.03 1.07 -6.51
N GLU A 86 9.88 0.55 -5.30
CA GLU A 86 9.16 -0.70 -5.05
C GLU A 86 7.79 -0.39 -4.47
N ARG A 87 6.75 -0.97 -5.05
CA ARG A 87 5.37 -0.78 -4.63
C ARG A 87 4.73 -2.13 -4.35
N SER A 88 4.11 -2.24 -3.18
CA SER A 88 3.22 -3.34 -2.84
C SER A 88 1.88 -2.82 -2.32
N HIS A 89 0.84 -3.61 -2.51
CA HIS A 89 -0.44 -3.42 -1.81
C HIS A 89 -0.58 -4.47 -0.73
N THR A 90 -0.81 -4.00 0.49
CA THR A 90 -1.08 -4.84 1.65
C THR A 90 -2.55 -4.72 2.01
N TYR A 91 -3.13 -5.87 2.35
CA TYR A 91 -4.54 -6.01 2.66
C TYR A 91 -4.72 -6.37 4.13
N TYR A 92 -5.59 -5.62 4.80
CA TYR A 92 -5.89 -5.80 6.22
C TYR A 92 -7.37 -6.06 6.42
N ASN A 93 -7.70 -7.00 7.30
CA ASN A 93 -9.05 -7.19 7.81
C ASN A 93 -9.07 -6.77 9.28
N TYR A 94 -9.90 -5.77 9.61
CA TYR A 94 -10.04 -5.25 10.97
C TYR A 94 -11.51 -5.20 11.42
N PRO A 95 -11.88 -5.77 12.58
CA PRO A 95 -11.03 -6.52 13.50
C PRO A 95 -10.55 -7.83 12.86
N LYS A 96 -9.45 -8.40 13.38
CA LYS A 96 -8.74 -9.55 12.78
C LYS A 96 -9.70 -10.72 12.54
N GLN A 97 -10.08 -10.92 11.29
CA GLN A 97 -10.87 -12.05 10.80
C GLN A 97 -9.93 -13.04 10.12
N ASN A 98 -9.74 -14.20 10.74
CA ASN A 98 -8.85 -15.28 10.30
C ASN A 98 -7.35 -14.89 10.22
N PHE A 99 -6.46 -15.82 10.59
CA PHE A 99 -5.03 -15.53 10.84
C PHE A 99 -4.18 -15.32 9.58
N VAL A 100 -4.75 -15.47 8.38
CA VAL A 100 -4.01 -15.38 7.13
C VAL A 100 -4.38 -14.07 6.45
N ALA A 101 -3.50 -13.07 6.60
CA ALA A 101 -3.59 -11.88 5.76
C ALA A 101 -3.46 -12.32 4.29
N PRO A 102 -4.24 -11.74 3.36
CA PRO A 102 -4.03 -11.98 1.94
C PRO A 102 -2.56 -11.69 1.60
N PRO A 103 -1.92 -12.48 0.72
CA PRO A 103 -0.56 -12.21 0.31
C PRO A 103 -0.47 -10.80 -0.30
N ASP A 104 0.61 -10.10 0.00
CA ASP A 104 0.85 -8.77 -0.56
C ASP A 104 0.90 -8.84 -2.09
N GLU A 105 0.17 -7.94 -2.72
CA GLU A 105 0.21 -7.79 -4.18
C GLU A 105 1.43 -6.94 -4.51
N THR A 106 2.47 -7.58 -5.05
CA THR A 106 3.69 -6.88 -5.49
C THR A 106 3.43 -6.26 -6.85
N ILE A 107 3.54 -4.93 -6.94
CA ILE A 107 3.35 -4.17 -8.17
C ILE A 107 4.69 -3.97 -8.88
N THR A 108 5.69 -3.46 -8.15
CA THR A 108 7.05 -3.27 -8.67
C THR A 108 8.09 -3.85 -7.72
N THR A 109 9.06 -4.58 -8.28
CA THR A 109 10.20 -5.13 -7.54
C THR A 109 11.40 -5.29 -8.49
N ASN A 110 12.62 -5.23 -7.95
CA ASN A 110 13.86 -5.45 -8.71
C ASN A 110 14.00 -4.60 -9.98
N CYS A 111 13.49 -3.36 -9.96
CA CYS A 111 13.56 -2.44 -11.10
C CYS A 111 13.04 -3.03 -12.42
N SER A 112 12.08 -3.94 -12.35
CA SER A 112 11.52 -4.59 -13.53
C SER A 112 10.05 -4.25 -13.69
N VAL A 113 9.69 -3.87 -14.91
CA VAL A 113 8.31 -3.70 -15.35
C VAL A 113 8.13 -4.46 -16.64
N CYS A 114 6.95 -5.05 -16.82
CA CYS A 114 6.59 -5.73 -18.07
C CYS A 114 7.56 -6.85 -18.47
N SER A 115 8.10 -7.57 -17.50
CA SER A 115 9.05 -8.67 -17.68
C SER A 115 8.42 -9.89 -18.38
N ASP A 116 7.08 -10.00 -18.33
CA ASP A 116 6.33 -11.08 -18.95
C ASP A 116 5.93 -10.71 -20.38
N SER A 117 6.76 -11.12 -21.34
CA SER A 117 6.55 -10.90 -22.78
C SER A 117 5.25 -11.52 -23.33
N SER A 118 4.58 -12.38 -22.55
CA SER A 118 3.29 -12.98 -22.91
C SER A 118 2.07 -12.13 -22.52
N LYS A 119 2.26 -11.09 -21.71
CA LYS A 119 1.18 -10.21 -21.26
C LYS A 119 1.30 -8.82 -21.87
N GLN A 120 0.15 -8.23 -22.19
CA GLN A 120 0.09 -6.83 -22.55
C GLN A 120 0.63 -6.00 -21.37
N CYS A 121 1.76 -5.33 -21.58
CA CYS A 121 2.34 -4.40 -20.61
C CYS A 121 1.34 -3.29 -20.33
N VAL A 122 0.93 -3.13 -19.06
CA VAL A 122 0.03 -2.05 -18.64
C VAL A 122 0.73 -1.29 -17.52
N ILE A 123 0.97 0.00 -17.75
CA ILE A 123 1.56 0.90 -16.76
C ILE A 123 0.43 1.63 -16.04
N ALA A 124 0.02 1.08 -14.90
CA ALA A 124 -1.11 1.55 -14.11
C ALA A 124 -0.69 2.53 -13.01
N PHE A 125 0.56 2.43 -12.52
CA PHE A 125 1.05 3.16 -11.37
C PHE A 125 2.26 4.04 -11.71
N PRO A 126 2.48 5.16 -10.98
CA PRO A 126 3.61 6.05 -11.24
C PRO A 126 4.95 5.35 -11.04
N GLU A 127 5.07 4.43 -10.08
CA GLU A 127 6.29 3.65 -9.84
C GLU A 127 6.66 2.77 -11.06
N GLU A 128 5.67 2.17 -11.71
CA GLU A 128 5.89 1.42 -12.95
C GLU A 128 6.36 2.34 -14.08
N ALA A 129 5.81 3.55 -14.16
CA ALA A 129 6.16 4.54 -15.16
C ALA A 129 7.60 5.05 -14.99
N VAL A 130 8.05 5.27 -13.75
CA VAL A 130 9.43 5.62 -13.42
C VAL A 130 10.39 4.52 -13.89
N ILE A 131 10.10 3.26 -13.59
CA ILE A 131 10.94 2.14 -14.03
C ILE A 131 10.92 2.05 -15.56
N ALA A 132 9.75 2.10 -16.18
CA ALA A 132 9.59 2.01 -17.64
C ALA A 132 10.38 3.12 -18.37
N SER A 133 10.45 4.32 -17.80
CA SER A 133 11.08 5.48 -18.44
C SER A 133 12.59 5.34 -18.67
N HIS A 134 13.24 4.38 -18.01
CA HIS A 134 14.68 4.15 -18.17
C HIS A 134 15.04 2.67 -18.43
N THR A 135 14.09 1.73 -18.34
CA THR A 135 14.37 0.30 -18.59
C THR A 135 13.80 -0.24 -19.89
N LEU A 136 12.87 0.48 -20.54
CA LEU A 136 12.30 0.05 -21.82
C LEU A 136 13.30 0.22 -22.97
N LYS A 137 13.12 -0.58 -24.03
CA LYS A 137 13.94 -0.45 -25.24
C LYS A 137 13.82 0.96 -25.83
N GLY A 138 14.95 1.59 -26.17
CA GLY A 138 14.99 2.96 -26.69
C GLY A 138 15.23 4.03 -25.61
N THR A 139 15.31 3.66 -24.32
CA THR A 139 15.62 4.60 -23.23
C THR A 139 17.07 4.52 -22.75
N GLU A 140 18.00 4.02 -23.56
CA GLU A 140 19.39 3.74 -23.15
C GLU A 140 20.15 4.99 -22.69
N ASP A 141 19.85 6.16 -23.27
CA ASP A 141 20.45 7.43 -22.85
C ASP A 141 19.90 7.93 -21.51
N VAL A 142 18.63 7.63 -21.23
CA VAL A 142 17.97 7.93 -19.95
C VAL A 142 18.52 7.00 -18.87
N ASP A 143 18.62 5.69 -19.16
CA ASP A 143 19.26 4.71 -18.27
C ASP A 143 20.66 5.15 -17.87
N ARG A 144 21.48 5.52 -18.87
CA ARG A 144 22.84 6.02 -18.63
C ARG A 144 22.83 7.29 -17.78
N PHE A 145 21.89 8.19 -17.99
CA PHE A 145 21.76 9.41 -17.19
C PHE A 145 21.43 9.09 -15.74
N VAL A 146 20.44 8.23 -15.50
CA VAL A 146 19.99 7.83 -14.17
C VAL A 146 21.07 7.06 -13.43
N ASN A 147 21.77 6.14 -14.09
CA ASN A 147 22.81 5.31 -13.48
C ASN A 147 24.13 6.08 -13.24
N ASN A 148 24.49 7.05 -14.09
CA ASN A 148 25.74 7.81 -13.95
C ASN A 148 25.61 9.06 -13.07
N LYS A 149 24.39 9.53 -12.79
CA LYS A 149 24.14 10.72 -11.98
C LYS A 149 23.46 10.33 -10.68
N VAL A 150 24.26 10.27 -9.61
CA VAL A 150 23.83 9.87 -8.25
C VAL A 150 22.65 10.69 -7.71
N SER A 151 22.38 11.88 -8.23
CA SER A 151 21.28 12.77 -7.82
C SER A 151 20.13 12.90 -8.83
N ALA A 152 20.02 11.99 -9.81
CA ALA A 152 18.87 11.98 -10.71
C ALA A 152 17.60 11.52 -9.97
N VAL A 153 16.62 12.42 -9.84
CA VAL A 153 15.33 12.17 -9.19
C VAL A 153 14.21 12.25 -10.22
N PRO A 154 13.26 11.31 -10.23
CA PRO A 154 12.13 11.35 -11.14
C PRO A 154 11.03 12.28 -10.61
N ILE A 155 10.43 13.06 -11.50
CA ILE A 155 9.20 13.80 -11.26
C ILE A 155 8.13 13.24 -12.18
N VAL A 156 7.04 12.71 -11.62
CA VAL A 156 6.00 12.01 -12.37
C VAL A 156 4.76 12.90 -12.53
N ARG A 157 4.22 12.96 -13.74
CA ARG A 157 2.93 13.59 -14.04
C ARG A 157 2.05 12.64 -14.83
N GLN A 158 0.76 12.64 -14.51
CA GLN A 158 -0.23 11.86 -15.24
C GLN A 158 -1.10 12.78 -16.09
N THR A 159 -1.10 12.55 -17.40
CA THR A 159 -2.04 13.17 -18.35
C THR A 159 -2.82 12.06 -19.06
N ALA A 160 -2.85 12.04 -20.39
CA ALA A 160 -3.24 10.85 -21.17
C ALA A 160 -2.17 9.75 -21.08
N ASN A 161 -0.90 10.15 -21.06
CA ASN A 161 0.27 9.31 -20.88
C ASN A 161 0.95 9.63 -19.54
N TRP A 162 1.93 8.81 -19.15
CA TRP A 162 2.84 9.13 -18.05
C TRP A 162 3.97 10.00 -18.57
N ILE A 163 4.22 11.13 -17.91
CA ILE A 163 5.35 11.99 -18.20
C ILE A 163 6.31 11.91 -17.01
N ILE A 164 7.53 11.46 -17.27
CA ILE A 164 8.59 11.31 -16.26
C ILE A 164 9.70 12.29 -16.62
N ILE A 165 9.98 13.20 -15.69
CA ILE A 165 11.08 14.15 -15.82
C ILE A 165 12.21 13.69 -14.91
N TRP A 166 13.33 13.29 -15.50
CA TRP A 166 14.56 12.94 -14.79
C TRP A 166 15.44 14.17 -14.62
N ASN A 167 15.45 14.72 -13.41
CA ASN A 167 16.25 15.90 -13.08
C ASN A 167 17.40 15.53 -12.14
N SER A 168 18.60 16.00 -12.47
CA SER A 168 19.79 15.88 -11.61
C SER A 168 20.30 17.28 -11.30
N GLU A 169 20.49 17.61 -10.02
CA GLU A 169 20.97 18.94 -9.59
C GLU A 169 22.30 19.34 -10.23
N ILE A 170 23.19 18.37 -10.44
CA ILE A 170 24.53 18.57 -11.00
C ILE A 170 24.60 18.51 -12.54
N SER A 171 23.46 18.34 -13.21
CA SER A 171 23.40 18.26 -14.67
C SER A 171 22.91 19.58 -15.26
N SER A 172 23.51 20.01 -16.38
CA SER A 172 23.07 21.16 -17.19
C SER A 172 21.84 20.86 -18.05
N PHE A 173 21.26 19.67 -17.96
CA PHE A 173 20.10 19.23 -18.72
C PHE A 173 19.29 18.21 -17.91
N PHE A 174 18.05 17.99 -18.31
CA PHE A 174 17.17 16.94 -17.82
C PHE A 174 16.56 16.14 -18.98
N TYR A 175 16.03 14.95 -18.68
CA TYR A 175 15.24 14.19 -19.65
C TYR A 175 13.75 14.28 -19.31
N GLU A 176 12.93 14.49 -20.33
CA GLU A 176 11.48 14.28 -20.29
C GLU A 176 11.17 13.03 -21.12
N VAL A 177 10.55 12.04 -20.48
CA VAL A 177 10.17 10.77 -21.10
C VAL A 177 8.66 10.61 -20.99
N GLU A 178 8.02 10.38 -22.12
CA GLU A 178 6.60 10.10 -22.19
C GLU A 178 6.36 8.61 -22.44
N ILE A 179 5.69 7.95 -21.50
CA ILE A 179 5.35 6.52 -21.54
C ILE A 179 3.84 6.37 -21.65
N SER A 180 3.38 5.64 -22.65
CA SER A 180 1.97 5.34 -22.81
C SER A 180 1.48 4.33 -21.78
N LYS A 181 0.15 4.24 -21.60
CA LYS A 181 -0.48 3.28 -20.68
C LYS A 181 -0.21 1.81 -21.04
N ASN A 182 0.08 1.51 -22.31
CA ASN A 182 0.46 0.17 -22.77
C ASN A 182 1.99 -0.08 -22.72
N GLY A 183 2.75 0.79 -22.06
CA GLY A 183 4.19 0.61 -21.85
C GLY A 183 5.04 0.73 -23.11
N THR A 184 4.67 1.65 -23.99
CA THR A 184 5.51 2.06 -25.12
C THR A 184 6.08 3.45 -24.87
N VAL A 185 7.33 3.66 -25.27
CA VAL A 185 7.96 4.97 -25.23
C VAL A 185 7.38 5.81 -26.36
N VAL A 186 6.69 6.89 -26.00
CA VAL A 186 6.06 7.82 -26.95
C VAL A 186 7.06 8.87 -27.40
N SER A 187 7.78 9.47 -26.46
CA SER A 187 8.79 10.47 -26.76
C SER A 187 9.88 10.53 -25.67
N ILE A 188 11.09 10.93 -26.08
CA ILE A 188 12.19 11.25 -25.18
C ILE A 188 12.76 12.60 -25.64
N LYS A 189 12.86 13.55 -24.73
CA LYS A 189 13.45 14.86 -24.99
C LYS A 189 14.55 15.14 -23.98
N LYS A 190 15.72 15.51 -24.47
CA LYS A 190 16.77 16.11 -23.67
C LYS A 190 16.58 17.62 -23.69
N ILE A 191 16.45 18.24 -22.53
CA ILE A 191 16.19 19.68 -22.39
C ILE A 191 17.31 20.28 -21.57
N ASP A 192 18.05 21.21 -22.17
CA ASP A 192 19.09 21.96 -21.48
C ASP A 192 18.44 22.91 -20.47
N LYS A 193 19.08 23.06 -19.31
CA LYS A 193 18.65 24.01 -18.29
C LYS A 193 19.18 25.38 -18.69
N ASP A 194 18.28 26.34 -18.81
CA ASP A 194 18.66 27.74 -18.84
C ASP A 194 19.27 28.06 -17.46
N LEU A 195 20.60 28.11 -17.40
CA LEU A 195 21.39 28.47 -16.23
C LEU A 195 21.54 30.00 -16.14
#